data_AF-A0A0A0BDB9-F1
#
_entry.id   AF-A0A0A0BDB9-F1
#
_cell.length_a   1.000
_cell.length_b   1.000
_cell.length_c   1.000
_cell.angle_alpha   90.00
_cell.angle_beta   90.00
_cell.angle_gamma   90.00
#
_symmetry.space_group_name_H-M   'P 1'
#
loop_
_entity.id
_entity.type
_entity.pdbx_description
1 polymer ?
#
loop_
_entity_poly.entity_id
_entity_poly.type
_entity_poly.pdbx_seq_one_letter_code
_entity_poly.pdbx_strand_id
1 'polypeptide(L)'
;MSLVGPRPCLFNQHELIKEREKRDIFGVRPGITGLAQVNEIDMSTPTLLAETDARMMQDLTVRTYCRYLFMTLMGKGRGDRVQ
;
A
#
# COMPACT_ATOMS: atom_id res chain seq x y z
N MET A 1 -1.00 -5.43 -12.34
CA MET A 1 -1.09 -4.08 -11.73
C MET A 1 -2.57 -3.68 -11.63
N SER A 2 -2.97 -3.11 -10.50
CA SER A 2 -4.28 -2.51 -10.22
C SER A 2 -4.13 -0.97 -10.15
N LEU A 3 -5.21 -0.19 -10.20
CA LEU A 3 -5.10 1.25 -9.89
C LEU A 3 -4.94 1.44 -8.37
N VAL A 4 -5.74 0.72 -7.59
CA VAL A 4 -5.71 0.73 -6.14
C VAL A 4 -5.23 -0.63 -5.62
N GLY A 5 -4.23 -0.64 -4.76
CA GLY A 5 -3.62 -1.85 -4.22
C GLY A 5 -2.34 -1.54 -3.44
N PRO A 6 -1.72 -2.56 -2.83
CA PRO A 6 -0.47 -2.37 -2.11
C PRO A 6 0.62 -1.89 -3.08
N ARG A 7 1.48 -0.98 -2.65
CA ARG A 7 2.60 -0.52 -3.49
C ARG A 7 3.57 -1.68 -3.78
N PRO A 8 4.21 -1.76 -4.96
CA PRO A 8 5.18 -2.81 -5.26
C PRO A 8 6.40 -2.76 -4.33
N CYS A 9 6.88 -3.91 -3.86
CA CYS A 9 8.15 -4.01 -3.14
C CYS A 9 9.34 -3.85 -4.09
N LEU A 10 10.44 -3.29 -3.59
CA LEU A 10 11.75 -3.42 -4.20
C LEU A 10 12.45 -4.70 -3.73
N PHE A 11 13.30 -5.28 -4.57
CA PHE A 11 14.00 -6.55 -4.27
C PHE A 11 14.94 -6.45 -3.06
N ASN A 12 15.43 -5.25 -2.74
CA ASN A 12 16.35 -5.01 -1.63
C ASN A 12 15.65 -4.85 -0.26
N GLN A 13 14.31 -4.75 -0.23
CA GLN A 13 13.51 -4.51 0.97
C GLN A 13 13.14 -5.81 1.71
N HIS A 14 14.15 -6.55 2.18
CA HIS A 14 13.99 -7.86 2.79
C HIS A 14 13.03 -7.86 3.99
N GLU A 15 13.04 -6.80 4.82
CA GLU A 15 12.15 -6.68 5.98
C GLU A 15 10.69 -6.48 5.56
N LEU A 16 10.44 -5.57 4.62
CA LEU A 16 9.09 -5.34 4.08
C LEU A 16 8.55 -6.62 3.41
N ILE A 17 9.37 -7.32 2.63
CA ILE A 17 8.98 -8.58 1.99
C ILE A 17 8.54 -9.59 3.05
N LYS A 18 9.36 -9.80 4.10
CA LYS A 18 9.00 -10.71 5.21
C LYS A 18 7.71 -10.30 5.92
N GLU A 19 7.53 -9.02 6.22
CA GLU A 19 6.33 -8.53 6.90
C GLU A 19 5.06 -8.67 6.04
N ARG A 20 5.19 -8.53 4.71
CA ARG A 20 4.11 -8.74 3.75
C ARG A 20 3.80 -10.21 3.51
N GLU A 21 4.82 -11.08 3.49
CA GLU A 21 4.64 -12.54 3.41
C GLU A 21 3.86 -13.06 4.62
N LYS A 22 4.22 -12.61 5.84
CA LYS A 22 3.50 -12.97 7.08
C LYS A 22 2.01 -12.59 7.06
N ARG A 23 1.64 -11.58 6.28
CA ARG A 23 0.27 -11.03 6.20
C ARG A 23 -0.45 -11.40 4.89
N ASP A 24 0.12 -12.31 4.10
CA ASP A 24 -0.41 -12.79 2.81
C ASP A 24 -0.77 -11.67 1.81
N ILE A 25 0.01 -10.59 1.80
CA ILE A 25 -0.28 -9.40 0.98
C ILE A 25 0.02 -9.66 -0.51
N PHE A 26 0.85 -10.65 -0.81
CA PHE A 26 1.18 -11.03 -2.20
C PHE A 26 0.01 -11.71 -2.94
N GLY A 27 -1.07 -12.07 -2.25
CA GLY A 27 -2.29 -12.58 -2.88
C GLY A 27 -3.04 -11.52 -3.72
N VAL A 28 -2.73 -10.24 -3.58
CA VAL A 28 -3.36 -9.15 -4.35
C VAL A 28 -2.39 -8.48 -5.32
N ARG A 29 -2.95 -8.01 -6.45
CA ARG A 29 -2.17 -7.30 -7.45
C ARG A 29 -1.72 -5.94 -6.89
N PRO A 30 -0.44 -5.57 -7.02
CA PRO A 30 0.04 -4.27 -6.59
C PRO A 30 -0.66 -3.12 -7.32
N GLY A 31 -0.79 -1.99 -6.64
CA GLY A 31 -1.48 -0.78 -7.09
C GLY A 31 -0.58 0.43 -7.32
N ILE A 32 -1.11 1.42 -8.03
CA ILE A 32 -0.48 2.74 -8.19
C ILE A 32 -0.74 3.60 -6.95
N THR A 33 -1.95 3.53 -6.40
CA THR A 33 -2.35 4.16 -5.13
C THR A 33 -2.83 3.12 -4.12
N GLY A 34 -2.85 3.46 -2.84
CA GLY A 34 -3.35 2.60 -1.76
C GLY A 34 -3.51 3.35 -0.44
N LEU A 35 -4.11 2.68 0.54
CA LEU A 35 -4.35 3.26 1.86
C LEU A 35 -3.06 3.79 2.51
N ALA A 36 -1.96 3.04 2.39
CA ALA A 36 -0.69 3.43 2.96
C ALA A 36 -0.12 4.70 2.32
N GLN A 37 -0.27 4.90 1.00
CA GLN A 37 0.14 6.13 0.33
C GLN A 37 -0.74 7.30 0.77
N VAL A 38 -2.06 7.13 0.79
CA VAL A 38 -3.00 8.15 1.24
C VAL A 38 -2.76 8.62 2.68
N ASN A 39 -2.23 7.73 3.54
CA ASN A 39 -1.84 8.01 4.91
C ASN A 39 -0.36 8.44 5.07
N GLU A 40 0.36 8.69 3.97
CA GLU A 40 1.76 9.14 3.97
C GLU A 40 2.71 8.19 4.71
N ILE A 41 2.35 6.90 4.77
CA ILE A 41 3.20 5.87 5.37
C ILE A 41 4.33 5.57 4.41
N ASP A 42 5.56 5.59 4.90
CA ASP A 42 6.73 5.47 4.06
C ASP A 42 7.29 4.04 4.05
N MET A 43 8.09 3.75 3.03
CA MET A 43 8.83 2.49 2.85
C MET A 43 9.84 2.23 3.97
N SER A 44 10.29 3.28 4.67
CA SER A 44 11.17 3.20 5.84
C SER A 44 10.50 2.58 7.08
N THR A 45 9.17 2.41 7.07
CA THR A 45 8.39 1.79 8.16
C THR A 45 7.75 0.47 7.73
N PRO A 46 8.53 -0.59 7.49
CA PRO A 46 8.05 -1.81 6.81
C PRO A 46 6.90 -2.51 7.53
N THR A 47 6.94 -2.57 8.86
CA THR A 47 5.88 -3.19 9.68
C THR A 47 4.56 -2.44 9.56
N LEU A 48 4.59 -1.12 9.78
CA LEU A 48 3.40 -0.26 9.70
C LEU A 48 2.82 -0.24 8.28
N LEU A 49 3.69 -0.25 7.27
CA LEU A 49 3.31 -0.34 5.87
C LEU A 49 2.57 -1.65 5.58
N ALA A 50 3.15 -2.79 5.97
CA ALA A 50 2.52 -4.10 5.77
C ALA A 50 1.19 -4.23 6.54
N GLU A 51 1.09 -3.72 7.76
CA GLU A 51 -0.17 -3.71 8.52
C GLU A 51 -1.25 -2.89 7.84
N THR A 52 -0.89 -1.72 7.32
CA THR A 52 -1.83 -0.83 6.64
C THR A 52 -2.31 -1.43 5.32
N ASP A 53 -1.40 -2.07 4.57
CA ASP A 53 -1.75 -2.77 3.34
C ASP A 53 -2.69 -3.97 3.62
N ALA A 54 -2.44 -4.72 4.69
CA ALA A 54 -3.31 -5.82 5.10
C ALA A 54 -4.71 -5.32 5.52
N ARG A 55 -4.77 -4.22 6.28
CA ARG A 55 -6.04 -3.58 6.65
C ARG A 55 -6.81 -3.11 5.42
N MET A 56 -6.12 -2.53 4.44
CA MET A 56 -6.75 -2.11 3.19
C MET A 56 -7.38 -3.30 2.47
N MET A 57 -6.74 -4.47 2.46
CA MET A 57 -7.31 -5.68 1.84
C MET A 57 -8.58 -6.15 2.55
N GLN A 58 -8.63 -6.05 3.88
CA GLN A 58 -9.82 -6.40 4.67
C GLN A 58 -10.99 -5.44 4.41
N ASP A 59 -10.70 -4.14 4.25
CA ASP A 59 -11.70 -3.08 4.06
C ASP A 59 -11.95 -2.73 2.57
N LEU A 60 -11.42 -3.53 1.63
CA LEU A 60 -11.50 -3.21 0.20
C LEU A 60 -12.88 -3.52 -0.37
N THR A 61 -13.59 -2.45 -0.76
CA THR A 61 -14.89 -2.48 -1.42
C THR A 61 -14.84 -1.51 -2.61
N VAL A 62 -15.82 -1.58 -3.51
CA VAL A 62 -15.90 -0.62 -4.64
C VAL A 62 -15.92 0.82 -4.15
N ARG A 63 -16.58 1.09 -3.02
CA ARG A 63 -16.64 2.43 -2.42
C ARG A 63 -15.27 2.90 -1.90
N THR A 64 -14.53 2.05 -1.19
CA THR A 64 -13.20 2.41 -0.66
C THR A 64 -12.18 2.52 -1.78
N TYR A 65 -12.29 1.68 -2.81
CA TYR A 65 -11.50 1.79 -4.05
C TYR A 65 -11.66 3.16 -4.71
N CYS A 66 -12.90 3.58 -4.99
CA CYS A 66 -13.16 4.91 -5.55
C CYS A 66 -12.66 6.03 -4.63
N ARG A 67 -12.84 5.90 -3.31
CA ARG A 67 -12.36 6.89 -2.33
C ARG A 67 -10.85 7.08 -2.44
N TYR A 68 -10.05 6.02 -2.45
CA TYR A 68 -8.60 6.14 -2.54
C TYR A 68 -8.18 6.80 -3.86
N LEU A 69 -8.83 6.47 -4.97
CA LEU A 69 -8.59 7.13 -6.24
C LEU A 69 -8.86 8.65 -6.18
N PHE A 70 -10.00 9.07 -5.61
CA PHE A 70 -10.32 10.48 -5.43
C PHE A 70 -9.35 11.21 -4.51
N MET A 71 -8.92 10.57 -3.42
CA MET A 71 -7.93 11.15 -2.50
C MET A 71 -6.59 11.39 -3.21
N THR A 72 -6.19 10.46 -4.08
CA THR A 72 -4.99 10.63 -4.91
C THR A 72 -5.15 11.74 -5.94
N LEU A 73 -6.30 11.85 -6.60
CA LEU A 73 -6.59 12.95 -7.52
C LEU A 73 -6.58 14.32 -6.83
N MET A 74 -6.98 14.39 -5.56
CA MET A 74 -6.87 15.59 -4.72
C MET A 74 -5.44 15.88 -4.23
N GLY A 75 -4.44 15.10 -4.67
CA GLY A 75 -3.03 15.34 -4.38
C GLY A 75 -2.49 14.63 -3.13
N LYS A 76 -3.26 13.74 -2.48
CA LYS A 76 -2.75 12.92 -1.37
C LYS A 76 -1.98 11.71 -1.89
N GLY A 77 -0.95 11.28 -1.16
CA GLY A 77 -0.19 10.07 -1.49
C GLY A 77 1.10 10.25 -2.26
N ARG A 78 1.74 11.42 -2.11
CA ARG A 78 3.04 11.75 -2.73
C ARG A 78 4.26 11.28 -1.92
N GLY A 79 4.04 10.52 -0.84
CA GLY A 79 5.01 10.28 0.23
C GLY A 79 5.89 9.03 0.08
N ASP A 80 6.44 8.76 -1.11
CA ASP A 80 7.43 7.68 -1.25
C ASP A 80 8.85 8.26 -1.05
N ARG A 81 9.48 7.95 0.09
CA ARG A 81 10.91 8.20 0.32
C ARG A 81 11.60 6.84 0.42
N VAL A 82 12.52 6.58 -0.51
CA VAL A 82 13.34 5.36 -0.44
C VAL A 82 14.64 5.76 0.27
N GLN A 83 14.83 5.29 1.51
CA GLN A 83 16.09 5.41 2.26
C GLN A 83 16.72 4.04 2.46
#